data_AF-A0A811RGT6-F1
#
_entry.id   AF-A0A811RGT6-F1
#
_cell.length_a   1.000
_cell.length_b   1.000
_cell.length_c   1.000
_cell.angle_alpha   90.00
_cell.angle_beta   90.00
_cell.angle_gamma   90.00
#
_symmetry.space_group_name_H-M   'P 1'
#
loop_
_entity.id
_entity.type
_entity.pdbx_description
1 polymer ?
#
loop_
_entity_poly.entity_id
_entity_poly.type
_entity_poly.pdbx_seq_one_letter_code
_entity_poly.pdbx_strand_id
1 'polypeptide(L)' 'MEKRKYLVPCDMPVGQFVFILRSRLHLSPGTALFVFVNNTLPQTASLMGSVYDSYKDKDGFLYMCYSSEKTFG' A
#
# COMPACT_ATOMS: atom_id res chain seq x y z
N MET A 1 -17.78 -7.72 -4.56
CA MET A 1 -16.34 -8.05 -4.59
C MET A 1 -15.57 -6.77 -4.84
N GLU A 2 -14.98 -6.20 -3.79
CA GLU A 2 -14.17 -4.97 -3.94
C GLU A 2 -12.97 -5.24 -4.85
N LYS A 3 -12.64 -4.28 -5.73
CA LYS A 3 -11.51 -4.41 -6.66
C LYS A 3 -10.21 -4.48 -5.85
N ARG A 4 -9.51 -5.60 -5.94
CA ARG A 4 -8.21 -5.86 -5.29
C ARG A 4 -6.99 -5.48 -6.14
N LYS A 5 -7.21 -4.99 -7.37
CA LYS A 5 -6.17 -4.57 -8.31
C LYS A 5 -6.27 -3.06 -8.56
N TYR A 6 -5.13 -2.38 -8.47
CA TYR A 6 -5.01 -0.94 -8.59
C TYR A 6 -3.99 -0.60 -9.68
N LEU A 7 -4.30 0.43 -10.48
CA LEU A 7 -3.32 1.13 -11.30
C LEU A 7 -3.01 2.44 -10.59
N VAL A 8 -1.73 2.64 -10.28
CA VAL A 8 -1.26 3.76 -9.48
C VAL A 8 -0.16 4.49 -10.26
N PRO A 9 -0.21 5.83 -10.37
CA PRO A 9 0.88 6.60 -10.97
C PRO A 9 2.21 6.37 -10.25
N CYS A 10 3.30 6.22 -11.00
CA CYS A 10 4.63 5.95 -10.44
C CYS A 10 5.17 7.09 -9.57
N ASP A 11 4.74 8.32 -9.84
CA ASP A 11 5.08 9.56 -9.15
C ASP A 11 4.19 9.84 -7.92
N MET A 12 3.23 8.96 -7.62
CA MET A 12 2.43 9.07 -6.41
C MET A 12 3.26 8.66 -5.17
N PRO A 13 3.28 9.46 -4.10
CA PRO A 13 3.86 9.02 -2.83
C PRO A 13 3.03 7.91 -2.17
N VAL A 14 3.69 6.97 -1.50
CA VAL A 14 3.03 5.87 -0.77
C VAL A 14 2.00 6.39 0.23
N GLY A 15 2.31 7.47 0.96
CA GLY A 15 1.38 8.06 1.92
C GLY A 15 0.06 8.51 1.29
N GLN A 16 0.10 9.04 0.06
CA GLN A 16 -1.09 9.40 -0.69
C GLN A 16 -1.88 8.16 -1.12
N PHE A 17 -1.18 7.11 -1.58
CA PHE A 17 -1.84 5.84 -1.90
C PHE A 17 -2.55 5.23 -0.68
N VAL A 18 -1.91 5.24 0.50
CA VAL A 18 -2.50 4.76 1.76
C VAL A 18 -3.76 5.57 2.13
N PHE A 19 -3.73 6.90 1.92
CA PHE A 19 -4.90 7.75 2.15
C PHE A 19 -6.07 7.39 1.22
N ILE A 20 -5.80 7.19 -0.07
CA ILE A 20 -6.81 6.77 -1.05
C ILE A 20 -7.36 5.38 -0.70
N LEU A 21 -6.49 4.44 -0.30
CA LEU A 21 -6.88 3.10 0.10
C LEU A 21 -7.79 3.13 1.33
N ARG A 22 -7.48 3.98 2.33
CA ARG A 22 -8.31 4.18 3.51
C ARG A 22 -9.74 4.61 3.15
N SER A 23 -9.89 5.59 2.25
CA SER A 23 -11.19 6.06 1.80
C SER A 23 -11.98 4.96 1.08
N ARG A 24 -11.30 4.12 0.28
CA ARG A 24 -11.94 3.01 -0.43
C ARG A 24 -12.39 1.87 0.50
N LEU A 25 -11.62 1.61 1.56
CA LEU A 25 -11.95 0.62 2.58
C LEU A 25 -13.01 1.12 3.59
N HIS A 26 -13.50 2.35 3.45
CA HIS A 26 -14.48 2.97 4.35
C HIS A 26 -14.06 2.92 5.83
N LEU A 27 -12.76 3.06 6.11
CA LEU A 27 -12.23 2.98 7.47
C LEU A 27 -12.55 4.25 8.25
N SER A 28 -13.00 4.07 9.49
CA SER A 28 -13.29 5.16 10.42
C SER A 28 -12.04 6.03 10.70
N PRO A 29 -12.20 7.33 11.01
CA PRO A 29 -11.10 8.26 11.28
C PRO A 29 -10.12 7.83 12.40
N GLY A 30 -10.57 6.97 13.34
CA GLY A 30 -9.73 6.44 14.41
C GLY A 30 -9.04 5.09 14.10
N THR A 31 -9.39 4.43 13.00
CA THR A 31 -8.83 3.12 12.66
C THR A 31 -7.44 3.28 12.04
N ALA A 32 -6.46 2.59 12.61
CA ALA A 32 -5.12 2.51 12.04
C ALA A 32 -5.14 1.67 10.76
N LEU A 33 -4.34 2.09 9.77
CA LEU A 33 -4.12 1.34 8.53
C LEU A 33 -2.62 1.29 8.28
N PHE A 34 -2.07 0.09 8.34
CA PHE A 34 -0.68 -0.21 8.01
C PHE A 34 -0.66 -0.94 6.68
N VAL A 35 0.22 -0.53 5.78
CA VAL A 35 0.45 -1.19 4.48
C VAL A 35 1.88 -1.69 4.47
N PHE A 36 2.05 -2.92 4.04
CA PHE A 36 3.32 -3.62 4.02
C PHE A 36 3.60 -4.14 2.62
N VAL A 37 4.88 -4.10 2.26
CA VAL A 37 5.42 -4.65 1.02
C VAL A 37 6.56 -5.58 1.42
N ASN A 38 6.46 -6.86 1.04
CA ASN A 38 7.46 -7.88 1.41
C ASN A 38 7.82 -7.85 2.92
N ASN A 39 6.80 -7.81 3.78
CA ASN A 39 6.91 -7.73 5.25
C ASN A 39 7.60 -6.48 5.80
N THR A 40 7.81 -5.44 4.98
CA THR A 40 8.39 -4.16 5.42
C THR A 40 7.36 -3.03 5.33
N LEU A 41 7.49 -2.02 6.19
CA LEU A 41 6.71 -0.79 6.10
C LEU A 41 7.41 0.17 5.11
N PRO A 42 6.87 0.40 3.91
CA PRO A 42 7.45 1.36 2.98
C PRO A 42 7.40 2.77 3.58
N GLN A 43 8.43 3.58 3.29
CA GLN A 43 8.46 4.97 3.71
C GLN A 43 7.34 5.75 3.02
N THR A 44 6.57 6.53 3.78
CA THR A 44 5.41 7.28 3.27
C THR A 44 5.78 8.33 2.21
N ALA A 45 7.00 8.85 2.27
CA ALA A 45 7.53 9.82 1.31
C ALA A 45 8.07 9.16 0.02
N SER A 46 8.28 7.83 0.00
CA SER A 46 8.75 7.13 -1.19
C SER A 46 7.70 7.15 -2.28
N LEU A 47 8.16 7.17 -3.53
CA LEU A 47 7.31 7.07 -4.70
C LEU A 47 6.90 5.62 -4.95
N MET A 48 5.66 5.41 -5.40
CA MET A 48 5.13 4.10 -5.75
C MET A 48 5.98 3.40 -6.81
N GLY A 49 6.55 4.15 -7.77
CA GLY A 49 7.49 3.61 -8.77
C GLY A 49 8.76 3.05 -8.13
N SER A 50 9.36 3.77 -7.18
CA SER A 50 10.57 3.30 -6.48
C SER A 50 10.29 2.05 -5.63
N VAL A 51 9.12 1.98 -5.00
CA VAL A 51 8.69 0.77 -4.27
C VAL A 51 8.44 -0.39 -5.24
N TYR A 52 7.81 -0.13 -6.38
CA TYR A 52 7.59 -1.11 -7.44
C TYR A 52 8.91 -1.71 -7.94
N ASP A 53 9.89 -0.88 -8.29
CA ASP A 53 11.17 -1.37 -8.80
C ASP A 53 11.97 -2.19 -7.77
N SER A 54 11.79 -1.90 -6.48
CA SER A 54 12.49 -2.60 -5.40
C SER A 54 11.82 -3.92 -4.99
N TYR A 55 10.50 -4.04 -5.15
CA TYR A 55 9.71 -5.11 -4.52
C TYR A 55 8.70 -5.81 -5.45
N LYS A 56 8.64 -5.46 -6.74
CA LYS A 56 7.79 -6.18 -7.69
C LYS A 56 8.13 -7.67 -7.74
N ASP A 57 7.11 -8.49 -7.92
CA ASP A 57 7.28 -9.91 -8.21
C ASP A 57 7.65 -10.10 -9.69
N LYS A 58 8.06 -11.32 -10.04
CA LYS A 58 8.44 -11.74 -11.39
C LYS A 58 7.26 -11.71 -12.36
N ASP A 59 6.03 -11.72 -11.86
CA ASP A 59 4.81 -11.60 -12.65
C ASP A 59 4.50 -10.15 -13.08
N GLY A 60 5.29 -9.18 -12.62
CA GLY A 60 5.14 -7.76 -12.94
C GLY A 60 4.18 -7.00 -12.03
N PHE A 61 3.66 -7.61 -10.97
CA PHE A 61 2.82 -6.95 -9.96
C PHE A 61 3.59 -6.61 -8.68
N LEU A 62 3.15 -5.56 -8.01
CA LEU A 62 3.58 -5.23 -6.65
C LEU A 62 2.51 -5.68 -5.66
N TYR A 63 2.87 -6.59 -4.77
CA TYR A 63 1.98 -7.13 -3.76
C TYR A 63 2.08 -6.31 -2.48
N MET A 64 0.92 -5.85 -2.00
CA MET A 64 0.78 -5.10 -0.76
C MET A 64 -0.21 -5.79 0.16
N CYS A 65 0.15 -5.92 1.42
CA CYS A 65 -0.73 -6.39 2.47
C CYS A 65 -1.09 -5.22 3.37
N TYR A 66 -2.33 -5.14 3.84
CA TYR A 66 -2.74 -4.13 4.81
C TYR A 66 -3.29 -4.78 6.08
N SER A 67 -3.08 -4.13 7.21
CA SER A 67 -3.57 -4.55 8.52
C SER A 67 -3.97 -3.34 9.35
N SER A 68 -4.94 -3.53 10.25
CA SER A 68 -5.25 -2.55 11.31
C SER A 68 -4.30 -2.65 12.51
N GLU A 69 -3.49 -3.72 12.58
CA GLU A 69 -2.52 -3.96 13.63
C GLU A 69 -1.09 -3.71 13.11
N LYS A 70 -0.23 -3.18 13.99
CA LYS A 70 1.15 -2.79 13.63
C LYS A 70 2.08 -4.00 13.47
N THR A 71 1.68 -5.16 13.97
CA THR A 71 2.42 -6.42 13.90
C THR A 71 1.85 -7.29 12.79
N PHE A 72 2.72 -7.70 11.87
CA PHE A 72 2.47 -8.91 11.07
C PHE A 72 2.52 -10.10 12.04
N GLY A 73 1.45 -10.90 12.08
CA GLY A 73 1.47 -12.18 12.79
C GLY A 73 2.37 -13.21 12.12
#